data_AF-A0A973J5Q8-F1
#
_entry.id   AF-A0A973J5Q8-F1
#
_cell.length_a   1.000
_cell.length_b   1.000
_cell.length_c   1.000
_cell.angle_alpha   90.00
_cell.angle_beta   90.00
_cell.angle_gamma   90.00
#
_symmetry.space_group_name_H-M   'P 1'
#
loop_
_entity.id
_entity.type
_entity.pdbx_description
1 polymer ?
#
loop_
_entity_poly.entity_id
_entity_poly.type
_entity_poly.pdbx_seq_one_letter_code
_entity_poly.pdbx_strand_id
1 'polypeptide(L)' 'MQRLERGCAITVRVHHGKVSLAESSLAQGQEQLRGVFTISARDLNEAIQLATTMPPARGGPIEVRPLSEIER' A
#
# COMPACT_ATOMS: atom_id res chain seq x y z
N MET A 1 -5.69 16.14 -17.14
CA MET A 1 -5.01 15.79 -15.88
C MET A 1 -6.07 15.52 -14.83
N GLN A 2 -6.54 14.28 -14.75
CA GLN A 2 -7.63 13.93 -13.85
C GLN A 2 -7.07 13.68 -12.44
N ARG A 3 -7.59 14.48 -11.53
CA ARG A 3 -7.31 14.55 -10.09
C ARG A 3 -7.38 13.16 -9.46
N LEU A 4 -6.39 12.82 -8.62
CA LEU A 4 -6.43 11.64 -7.75
C LEU A 4 -7.61 11.81 -6.77
N GLU A 5 -8.79 11.32 -7.14
CA GLU A 5 -9.97 11.41 -6.27
C GLU A 5 -10.17 10.08 -5.54
N ARG A 6 -10.06 10.14 -4.21
CA ARG A 6 -10.63 9.22 -3.20
C ARG A 6 -9.87 7.93 -2.85
N GLY A 7 -8.81 8.11 -2.05
CA GLY A 7 -8.93 7.87 -0.60
C GLY A 7 -9.05 6.46 -0.03
N CYS A 8 -8.90 5.38 -0.80
CA CYS A 8 -8.81 4.03 -0.23
C CYS A 8 -7.34 3.56 -0.26
N ALA A 9 -6.63 3.75 0.84
CA ALA A 9 -5.30 3.19 1.03
C ALA A 9 -5.32 2.25 2.22
N ILE A 10 -4.65 1.11 2.05
CA ILE A 10 -4.53 0.11 3.11
C ILE A 10 -3.09 0.06 3.56
N THR A 11 -2.86 0.37 4.82
CA THR A 11 -1.58 0.18 5.47
C THR A 11 -1.47 -1.26 5.95
N VAL A 12 -0.44 -1.95 5.47
CA VAL A 12 -0.06 -3.31 5.85
C VAL A 12 1.10 -3.23 6.83
N ARG A 13 0.94 -3.84 8.01
CA ARG A 13 2.02 -4.03 8.99
C ARG A 13 2.25 -5.52 9.23
N VAL A 14 3.52 -5.93 9.23
CA VAL A 14 3.92 -7.29 9.59
C VAL A 14 4.80 -7.22 10.82
N HIS A 15 4.35 -7.84 11.92
CA HIS A 15 5.08 -7.87 13.18
C HIS A 15 5.06 -9.28 13.77
N HIS A 16 6.23 -9.88 13.98
CA HIS A 16 6.38 -11.30 14.40
C HIS A 16 5.50 -12.28 13.59
N GLY A 17 5.44 -12.11 12.27
CA GLY A 17 4.64 -12.95 11.38
C GLY A 17 3.12 -12.72 11.46
N LYS A 18 2.65 -11.78 12.28
CA LYS A 18 1.24 -11.36 12.32
C LYS A 18 1.03 -10.17 11.40
N VAL A 19 -0.05 -10.24 10.61
CA VAL A 19 -0.46 -9.17 9.69
C VAL A 19 -1.52 -8.31 10.36
N SER A 20 -1.41 -7.00 10.22
CA SER A 20 -2.45 -6.04 10.62
C SER A 20 -2.71 -5.07 9.48
N LEU A 21 -3.98 -4.79 9.24
CA LEU A 21 -4.46 -3.90 8.18
C LEU A 21 -5.15 -2.69 8.81
N ALA A 22 -4.91 -1.50 8.27
CA ALA A 22 -5.61 -0.28 8.66
C ALA A 22 -5.91 0.55 7.42
N GLU A 23 -7.11 1.13 7.36
CA GLU A 23 -7.39 2.19 6.40
C GLU A 23 -6.55 3.41 6.78
N SER A 24 -5.74 3.92 5.84
CA SER A 24 -4.98 5.15 6.02
C SER A 24 -5.51 6.24 5.10
N SER A 25 -5.68 7.44 5.65
CA SER A 25 -5.76 8.65 4.85
C SER A 25 -4.34 9.08 4.46
N LEU A 26 -4.23 9.75 3.31
CA LEU A 26 -2.97 10.25 2.73
C LEU A 26 -1.95 10.68 3.80
N ALA A 27 -0.84 9.93 3.87
CA ALA A 27 0.41 10.27 4.56
C ALA A 27 0.24 11.13 5.83
N GLN A 28 -0.51 10.63 6.82
CA GLN A 28 -0.42 11.17 8.19
C GLN A 28 0.65 10.40 8.97
N GLY A 29 1.85 10.98 9.09
CA GLY A 29 2.87 10.46 9.97
C GLY A 29 4.26 11.09 9.78
N GLN A 30 5.09 11.01 10.83
CA GLN A 30 6.52 11.30 10.80
C GLN A 30 7.33 10.19 10.08
N GLU A 31 6.66 9.25 9.44
CA GLU A 31 7.31 8.16 8.70
C GLU A 31 7.79 8.66 7.34
N GLN A 32 9.09 8.49 7.08
CA GLN A 32 9.69 8.87 5.81
C GLN A 32 9.36 7.84 4.74
N LEU A 33 8.91 8.31 3.58
CA LEU A 33 8.74 7.46 2.39
C LEU A 33 10.11 6.90 1.95
N ARG A 34 10.29 5.58 2.07
CA ARG A 34 11.56 4.90 1.72
C ARG A 34 11.62 4.43 0.27
N GLY A 35 10.50 4.39 -0.43
CA GLY A 35 10.42 3.94 -1.82
C GLY A 35 8.97 3.72 -2.26
N VAL A 36 8.79 3.55 -3.57
CA VAL A 36 7.51 3.24 -4.21
C VAL A 36 7.69 2.08 -5.18
N PHE A 37 6.70 1.20 -5.24
CA PHE A 37 6.66 0.07 -6.17
C PHE A 37 5.30 0.05 -6.86
N THR A 38 5.27 -0.39 -8.11
CA THR A 38 4.03 -0.67 -8.83
C THR A 38 3.98 -2.16 -9.12
N ILE A 39 2.83 -2.77 -8.85
CA ILE A 39 2.58 -4.19 -9.10
C ILE A 39 1.28 -4.32 -9.88
N SER A 40 1.20 -5.35 -10.71
CA SER A 40 -0.07 -5.81 -11.28
C SER A 40 -0.65 -6.87 -10.35
N ALA A 41 -1.92 -6.69 -10.00
CA ALA A 41 -2.71 -7.61 -9.20
C ALA A 41 -4.14 -7.63 -9.77
N ARG A 42 -4.84 -8.75 -9.61
CA ARG A 42 -6.23 -8.94 -10.01
C ARG A 42 -7.17 -7.98 -9.29
N ASP A 43 -6.90 -7.71 -8.01
CA ASP A 43 -7.65 -6.78 -7.17
C ASP A 43 -6.80 -6.27 -5.98
N LEU A 44 -7.40 -5.40 -5.17
CA LEU A 44 -6.75 -4.83 -3.98
C LEU A 44 -6.37 -5.88 -2.93
N ASN A 45 -7.15 -6.96 -2.79
CA ASN A 45 -6.85 -8.00 -1.81
C ASN A 45 -5.60 -8.78 -2.20
N GLU A 46 -5.44 -9.10 -3.49
CA GLU A 46 -4.21 -9.72 -3.99
C GLU A 46 -3.01 -8.79 -3.82
N ALA A 47 -3.17 -7.49 -4.08
CA ALA A 47 -2.11 -6.51 -3.84
C ALA A 47 -1.70 -6.44 -2.35
N ILE A 48 -2.66 -6.49 -1.42
CA ILE A 48 -2.41 -6.54 0.02
C ILE A 48 -1.65 -7.82 0.40
N GLN A 49 -2.09 -8.98 -0.11
CA GLN A 49 -1.41 -10.25 0.16
C GLN A 49 0.04 -10.22 -0.32
N LEU A 50 0.29 -9.73 -1.54
CA LEU A 50 1.64 -9.55 -2.07
C LEU A 50 2.46 -8.64 -1.16
N ALA A 51 1.91 -7.49 -0.73
CA ALA A 51 2.59 -6.56 0.17
C ALA A 51 3.05 -7.21 1.48
N THR A 52 2.30 -8.16 2.06
CA THR A 52 2.72 -8.87 3.28
C THR A 52 3.99 -9.72 3.11
N THR A 53 4.30 -10.10 1.87
CA THR A 53 5.47 -10.95 1.55
C THR A 53 6.70 -10.15 1.14
N MET A 54 6.53 -8.87 0.82
CA MET A 54 7.61 -8.02 0.32
C MET A 54 8.66 -7.76 1.42
N PRO A 55 9.97 -7.81 1.13
CA PRO A 55 11.01 -7.56 2.11
C PRO A 55 10.86 -6.25 2.91
N PRO A 56 10.41 -5.11 2.32
CA PRO A 56 10.16 -3.87 3.05
C PRO A 56 9.13 -3.99 4.18
N ALA A 57 8.20 -4.95 4.14
CA ALA A 57 7.18 -5.14 5.18
C ALA A 57 7.78 -5.52 6.55
N ARG A 58 9.04 -5.98 6.57
CA ARG A 58 9.80 -6.28 7.79
C ARG A 58 10.40 -5.01 8.44
N GLY A 59 10.60 -3.95 7.66
CA GLY A 59 11.27 -2.72 8.08
C GLY A 59 10.32 -1.57 8.42
N GLY A 60 9.02 -1.73 8.15
CA GLY A 60 8.00 -0.72 8.37
C GLY A 60 6.69 -1.05 7.66
N PRO A 61 5.66 -0.21 7.83
CA PRO A 61 4.40 -0.36 7.12
C PRO A 61 4.58 -0.17 5.60
N ILE A 62 3.72 -0.84 4.84
CA ILE A 62 3.54 -0.59 3.41
C ILE A 62 2.15 -0.03 3.20
N GLU A 63 2.05 1.14 2.56
CA GLU A 63 0.77 1.67 2.10
C GLU A 63 0.47 1.16 0.69
N VAL A 64 -0.63 0.40 0.56
CA VAL A 64 -1.13 -0.10 -0.73
C VAL A 64 -2.18 0.85 -1.25
N ARG A 65 -1.95 1.39 -2.45
CA ARG A 65 -2.87 2.32 -3.11
C ARG A 65 -3.26 1.76 -4.48
N PRO A 66 -4.56 1.66 -4.80
CA PRO A 66 -4.98 1.38 -6.16
C PRO A 66 -4.56 2.55 -7.05
N LEU A 67 -3.97 2.22 -8.19
CA LEU A 67 -3.73 3.17 -9.26
C LEU A 67 -4.93 3.09 -10.20
N SER A 68 -5.56 4.22 -10.50
CA SER A 68 -6.46 4.29 -11.65
C SER A 68 -5.67 3.92 -12.88
N GLU A 69 -6.25 3.09 -13.76
CA GLU A 69 -5.63 2.76 -15.04
C GLU A 69 -5.25 4.06 -15.75
N ILE A 70 -3.96 4.25 -16.03
CA ILE A 70 -3.53 5.30 -16.94
C ILE A 70 -3.94 4.79 -18.32
N GLU A 71 -5.11 5.20 -18.80
CA GLU A 71 -5.51 4.98 -20.19
C GLU A 71 -4.34 5.42 -21.09
N ARG A 72 -3.84 4.49 -21.90
CA ARG A 72 -2.84 4.77 -22.93
C ARG A 72 -3.47 5.45 -24.12
#